data_AF-M3I8B2-F1
#
_entry.id   AF-M3I8B2-F1
#
_cell.length_a   1.000
_cell.length_b   1.000
_cell.length_c   1.000
_cell.angle_alpha   90.00
_cell.angle_beta   90.00
_cell.angle_gamma   90.00
#
_symmetry.space_group_name_H-M   'P 1'
#
loop_
_entity.id
_entity.type
_entity.pdbx_description
1 polymer ?
#
loop_
_entity_poly.entity_id
_entity_poly.type
_entity_poly.pdbx_seq_one_letter_code
_entity_poly.pdbx_strand_id
1 'polypeptide(L)'
;MKTLILKIDEFYRKLKYLFRQYQYYFRIYKDSKIPSEFVYSPLVSILVPVYNTRLDHLKEMVDSVTSQSYTNWELILIDDASPDENPGNYLKERSKTDSRILYFRLNKTEESV
;
A
#
# COMPACT_ATOMS: atom_id res chain seq x y z
N MET A 1 -29.25 15.34 31.35
CA MET A 1 -30.04 15.35 30.09
C MET A 1 -29.19 15.65 28.85
N LYS A 2 -28.31 16.67 28.83
CA LYS A 2 -27.44 17.01 27.68
C LYS A 2 -26.45 15.91 27.25
N THR A 3 -25.85 15.19 28.21
CA THR A 3 -24.87 14.12 27.94
C THR A 3 -25.47 12.90 27.24
N LEU A 4 -26.76 12.62 27.45
CA LEU A 4 -27.44 11.49 26.82
C LEU A 4 -27.73 11.76 25.33
N ILE A 5 -28.10 13.01 25.01
CA ILE A 5 -28.36 13.46 23.64
C ILE A 5 -27.07 13.44 22.81
N LEU A 6 -25.94 13.88 23.39
CA LEU A 6 -24.64 13.85 22.70
C LEU A 6 -24.19 12.41 22.38
N LYS A 7 -24.43 11.45 23.28
CA LYS A 7 -24.11 10.03 23.03
C LYS A 7 -24.98 9.44 21.91
N ILE A 8 -26.23 9.87 21.82
CA ILE A 8 -27.15 9.44 20.77
C ILE A 8 -26.71 10.02 19.42
N ASP A 9 -26.34 11.30 19.35
CA ASP A 9 -25.83 11.93 18.13
C ASP A 9 -24.52 11.29 17.63
N GLU A 10 -23.60 10.95 18.54
CA GLU A 10 -22.37 10.24 18.22
C GLU A 10 -22.65 8.84 17.65
N PHE A 11 -23.61 8.13 18.26
CA PHE A 11 -24.08 6.84 17.77
C PHE A 11 -24.69 6.94 16.37
N TYR A 12 -25.56 7.93 16.12
CA TYR A 12 -26.15 8.15 14.79
C TYR A 12 -25.13 8.54 13.73
N ARG A 13 -24.11 9.33 14.09
CA ARG A 13 -23.00 9.63 13.16
C ARG A 13 -22.26 8.36 12.78
N LYS A 14 -21.89 7.52 13.76
CA LYS A 14 -21.21 6.25 13.52
C LYS A 14 -22.06 5.31 12.66
N LEU A 15 -23.35 5.23 12.96
CA LEU A 15 -24.32 4.43 12.22
C LEU A 15 -24.47 4.94 10.77
N LYS A 16 -24.55 6.26 10.56
CA LYS A 16 -24.60 6.87 9.22
C LYS A 16 -23.32 6.61 8.42
N TYR A 17 -22.15 6.64 9.06
CA TYR A 17 -20.89 6.26 8.43
C TYR A 17 -20.90 4.79 7.99
N LEU A 18 -21.34 3.88 8.86
CA LEU A 18 -21.49 2.46 8.55
C LEU A 18 -22.45 2.23 7.39
N PHE A 19 -23.61 2.90 7.39
CA PHE A 19 -24.56 2.82 6.28
C PHE A 19 -23.98 3.36 4.97
N ARG A 20 -23.21 4.46 5.01
CA ARG A 20 -22.57 5.02 3.81
C ARG A 20 -21.54 4.08 3.21
N GLN A 21 -20.73 3.43 4.06
CA GLN A 21 -19.77 2.40 3.65
C GLN A 21 -20.50 1.19 3.06
N TYR A 22 -21.60 0.77 3.67
CA TYR A 22 -22.40 -0.35 3.19
C TYR A 22 -23.06 -0.06 1.85
N GLN A 23 -23.59 1.16 1.64
CA GLN A 23 -24.16 1.58 0.36
C GLN A 23 -23.10 1.64 -0.75
N TYR A 24 -21.87 2.08 -0.43
CA TYR A 24 -20.75 2.05 -1.38
C TYR A 24 -20.38 0.62 -1.77
N TYR A 25 -20.23 -0.26 -0.78
CA TYR A 25 -19.97 -1.68 -1.00
C TYR A 25 -21.07 -2.32 -1.85
N PHE A 26 -22.33 -2.13 -1.49
CA PHE A 26 -23.46 -2.68 -2.22
C PHE A 26 -23.53 -2.20 -3.67
N ARG A 27 -23.17 -0.93 -3.93
CA ARG A 27 -23.12 -0.39 -5.29
C ARG A 27 -22.02 -1.04 -6.14
N ILE A 28 -20.83 -1.26 -5.57
CA ILE A 28 -19.76 -1.97 -6.28
C ILE A 28 -20.21 -3.40 -6.57
N TYR A 29 -20.70 -4.13 -5.57
CA TYR A 29 -21.00 -5.55 -5.71
C TYR A 29 -22.26 -5.87 -6.53
N LYS A 30 -23.22 -4.93 -6.64
CA LYS A 30 -24.47 -5.17 -7.39
C LYS A 30 -24.29 -5.04 -8.91
N ASP A 31 -23.41 -4.17 -9.37
CA ASP A 31 -23.15 -3.93 -10.80
C ASP A 31 -21.93 -4.68 -11.34
N SER A 32 -21.14 -5.29 -10.46
CA SER A 32 -19.94 -6.03 -10.81
C SER A 32 -20.26 -7.42 -11.37
N LYS A 33 -20.49 -7.50 -12.69
CA LYS A 33 -19.93 -8.60 -13.47
C LYS A 33 -18.41 -8.42 -13.51
N ILE A 34 -17.73 -8.63 -12.39
CA ILE A 34 -16.27 -8.74 -12.40
C ILE A 34 -16.00 -10.06 -13.13
N PRO A 35 -15.41 -10.03 -14.33
CA PRO A 35 -15.01 -11.28 -14.96
C PRO A 35 -14.05 -11.98 -14.01
N SER A 36 -14.23 -13.29 -13.83
CA SER A 36 -13.42 -14.10 -12.92
C SER A 36 -11.94 -14.08 -13.26
N GLU A 37 -11.60 -13.67 -14.48
CA GLU A 37 -10.24 -13.54 -15.01
C GLU A 37 -10.14 -12.29 -15.89
N PHE A 38 -8.97 -11.66 -15.88
CA PHE A 38 -8.67 -10.60 -16.83
C PHE A 38 -8.53 -11.20 -18.24
N VAL A 39 -9.07 -10.52 -19.27
CA VAL A 39 -8.99 -10.95 -20.68
C VAL A 39 -7.52 -11.08 -21.15
N TYR A 40 -6.62 -10.33 -20.54
CA TYR A 40 -5.18 -10.47 -20.63
C TYR A 40 -4.58 -10.21 -19.25
N SER A 41 -3.36 -10.67 -18.98
CA SER A 41 -2.68 -10.44 -17.69
C SER A 41 -1.82 -9.17 -17.78
N PRO A 42 -2.32 -7.96 -17.42
CA PRO A 42 -1.49 -6.75 -17.40
C PRO A 42 -0.34 -6.89 -16.41
N LEU A 43 0.83 -6.34 -16.74
CA LEU A 43 1.85 -6.14 -15.71
C LEU A 43 1.42 -4.99 -14.80
N VAL A 44 1.37 -5.23 -13.50
CA VAL A 44 1.12 -4.19 -12.49
C VAL A 44 2.45 -3.75 -11.89
N SER A 45 2.89 -2.53 -12.22
CA SER A 45 4.11 -1.95 -11.65
C SER A 45 3.78 -1.13 -10.41
N ILE A 46 4.32 -1.54 -9.26
CA ILE A 46 4.11 -0.90 -7.97
C ILE A 46 5.35 -0.06 -7.65
N LEU A 47 5.22 1.26 -7.72
CA LEU A 47 6.31 2.19 -7.44
C LEU A 47 6.24 2.68 -5.98
N VAL A 48 7.31 2.48 -5.23
CA VAL A 48 7.40 2.86 -3.81
C VAL A 48 8.63 3.72 -3.56
N PRO A 49 8.48 5.03 -3.29
CA PRO A 49 9.57 5.84 -2.77
C PRO A 49 9.88 5.41 -1.33
N VAL A 50 11.17 5.35 -0.99
CA VAL A 50 11.67 4.96 0.32
C VAL A 50 12.56 6.10 0.83
N TYR A 51 12.24 6.62 2.01
CA TYR A 51 13.09 7.60 2.69
C TYR A 51 12.91 7.49 4.20
N ASN A 52 13.99 7.16 4.91
CA ASN A 52 14.00 7.02 6.37
C ASN A 52 12.83 6.14 6.89
N THR A 53 12.46 5.12 6.11
CA THR A 53 11.33 4.25 6.40
C THR A 53 11.70 3.27 7.50
N ARG A 54 10.82 3.09 8.50
CA ARG A 54 11.04 2.09 9.53
C ARG A 54 11.04 0.68 8.93
N LEU A 55 12.04 -0.12 9.31
CA LEU A 55 12.27 -1.45 8.73
C LEU A 55 11.10 -2.43 8.94
N ASP A 56 10.39 -2.35 10.08
CA ASP A 56 9.23 -3.19 10.39
C ASP A 56 8.07 -2.93 9.42
N HIS A 57 7.71 -1.66 9.20
CA HIS A 57 6.67 -1.31 8.24
C HIS A 57 7.05 -1.64 6.80
N LEU A 58 8.33 -1.48 6.46
CA LEU A 58 8.82 -1.84 5.12
C LEU A 58 8.69 -3.34 4.87
N LYS A 59 9.02 -4.19 5.86
CA LYS A 59 8.85 -5.64 5.79
C LYS A 59 7.38 -6.01 5.63
N GLU A 60 6.50 -5.47 6.46
CA GLU A 60 5.05 -5.72 6.36
C GLU A 60 4.49 -5.33 4.99
N MET A 61 4.96 -4.22 4.41
CA MET A 61 4.54 -3.79 3.08
C MET A 61 5.04 -4.74 1.99
N VAL A 62 6.32 -5.13 2.02
CA VAL A 62 6.87 -6.11 1.07
C VAL A 62 6.15 -7.46 1.19
N ASP A 63 5.88 -7.93 2.40
CA ASP A 63 5.13 -9.16 2.65
C ASP A 63 3.68 -9.05 2.15
N SER A 64 3.07 -7.87 2.31
CA SER A 64 1.74 -7.60 1.74
C SER A 64 1.75 -7.69 0.21
N VAL A 65 2.69 -7.03 -0.49
CA VAL A 65 2.77 -7.10 -1.95
C VAL A 65 3.11 -8.51 -2.44
N THR A 66 4.01 -9.21 -1.76
CA THR A 66 4.45 -10.55 -2.18
C THR A 66 3.36 -11.62 -1.99
N SER A 67 2.43 -11.41 -1.05
CA SER A 67 1.31 -12.33 -0.76
C SER A 67 0.06 -12.09 -1.61
N GLN A 68 0.09 -11.17 -2.58
CA GLN A 68 -1.05 -10.93 -3.47
C GLN A 68 -1.38 -12.16 -4.32
N SER A 69 -2.68 -12.41 -4.54
CA SER A 69 -3.17 -13.50 -5.38
C SER A 69 -2.89 -13.29 -6.87
N TYR A 70 -2.84 -12.03 -7.31
CA TYR A 70 -2.39 -11.68 -8.65
C TYR A 70 -0.87 -11.75 -8.72
N THR A 71 -0.31 -12.44 -9.71
CA THR A 71 1.13 -12.76 -9.75
C THR A 71 1.95 -11.91 -10.73
N ASN A 72 1.31 -11.30 -11.73
CA ASN A 72 1.97 -10.53 -12.78
C ASN A 72 2.21 -9.08 -12.36
N TRP A 73 3.10 -8.88 -11.41
CA TRP A 73 3.48 -7.57 -10.90
C TRP A 73 4.99 -7.45 -10.76
N GLU A 74 5.45 -6.21 -10.67
CA GLU A 74 6.80 -5.84 -10.24
C GLU A 74 6.71 -4.78 -9.12
N LEU A 75 7.66 -4.82 -8.19
CA LEU A 75 7.77 -3.89 -7.08
C LEU A 75 9.07 -3.10 -7.25
N ILE A 76 8.94 -1.82 -7.58
CA ILE A 76 10.06 -0.91 -7.83
C ILE A 76 10.21 0.01 -6.63
N LEU A 77 11.33 -0.11 -5.92
CA LEU A 77 11.65 0.65 -4.73
C LEU A 77 12.76 1.64 -5.02
N ILE A 78 12.50 2.93 -4.79
CA ILE A 78 13.45 4.00 -5.03
C ILE A 78 13.80 4.65 -3.69
N ASP A 79 15.00 4.41 -3.21
CA ASP A 79 15.53 5.01 -1.98
C ASP A 79 16.20 6.36 -2.26
N ASP A 80 15.63 7.42 -1.68
CA ASP A 80 16.09 8.80 -1.81
C ASP A 80 17.22 9.13 -0.81
N ALA A 81 18.30 8.36 -0.90
CA ALA A 81 19.47 8.50 -0.04
C ALA A 81 19.15 8.49 1.47
N SER A 82 18.34 7.53 1.92
CA SER A 82 18.01 7.34 3.34
C SER A 82 19.26 7.31 4.22
N PRO A 83 19.26 8.01 5.38
CA PRO A 83 20.42 8.03 6.28
C PRO A 83 20.65 6.67 6.96
N ASP A 84 19.58 5.94 7.29
CA ASP A 84 19.66 4.56 7.76
C ASP A 84 19.80 3.60 6.57
N GLU A 85 20.80 2.74 6.63
CA GLU A 85 21.06 1.72 5.60
C GLU A 85 20.26 0.43 5.82
N ASN A 86 19.71 0.19 7.02
CA ASN A 86 19.00 -1.06 7.32
C ASN A 86 17.84 -1.37 6.35
N PRO A 87 16.96 -0.40 6.02
CA PRO A 87 15.90 -0.62 5.03
C PRO A 87 16.47 -0.96 3.66
N GLY A 88 17.47 -0.23 3.19
CA GLY A 88 18.11 -0.45 1.89
C GLY A 88 18.80 -1.82 1.79
N ASN A 89 19.49 -2.24 2.86
CA ASN A 89 20.13 -3.55 2.94
C ASN A 89 19.10 -4.68 2.85
N TYR A 90 17.98 -4.56 3.58
CA TYR A 90 16.88 -5.51 3.49
C TYR A 90 16.32 -5.60 2.06
N LEU A 91 16.04 -4.46 1.42
CA LEU A 91 15.50 -4.43 0.05
C LEU A 91 16.47 -5.02 -0.96
N LYS A 92 17.77 -4.75 -0.82
CA LYS A 92 18.82 -5.33 -1.68
C LYS A 92 18.85 -6.85 -1.60
N GLU A 93 18.70 -7.43 -0.41
CA GLU A 93 18.61 -8.88 -0.25
C GLU A 93 17.30 -9.45 -0.83
N ARG A 94 16.18 -8.73 -0.70
CA ARG A 94 14.91 -9.12 -1.33
C ARG A 94 15.01 -9.13 -2.85
N SER A 95 15.64 -8.13 -3.46
CA SER A 95 15.87 -8.07 -4.92
C SER A 95 16.75 -9.20 -5.46
N LYS A 96 17.63 -9.79 -4.64
CA LYS A 96 18.40 -10.98 -5.04
C LYS A 96 17.57 -12.27 -5.02
N THR A 97 16.53 -12.32 -4.17
CA THR A 97 15.75 -13.54 -3.92
C THR A 97 14.44 -13.59 -4.71
N ASP A 98 13.88 -12.44 -5.09
CA ASP A 98 12.70 -12.35 -5.96
C ASP A 98 13.00 -11.33 -7.08
N SER A 99 13.05 -11.81 -8.31
CA SER A 99 13.38 -10.99 -9.49
C SER A 99 12.33 -9.94 -9.83
N ARG A 100 11.12 -10.03 -9.24
CA ARG A 100 10.07 -9.02 -9.40
C ARG A 100 10.29 -7.81 -8.50
N ILE A 101 11.20 -7.90 -7.52
CA ILE A 101 11.52 -6.80 -6.60
C ILE A 101 12.77 -6.09 -7.11
N LEU A 102 12.61 -4.85 -7.56
CA LEU A 102 13.68 -4.02 -8.08
C LEU A 102 13.99 -2.91 -7.08
N TYR A 103 15.26 -2.77 -6.71
CA TYR A 103 15.70 -1.77 -5.75
C TYR A 103 16.74 -0.84 -6.37
N PHE A 104 16.48 0.47 -6.27
CA PHE A 104 17.35 1.53 -6.72
C PHE A 104 17.60 2.50 -5.57
N ARG A 105 18.84 2.98 -5.42
CA ARG A 105 19.19 4.03 -4.46
C ARG A 105 19.77 5.22 -5.21
N LEU A 106 19.24 6.39 -4.94
CA LEU A 106 19.75 7.65 -5.48
C LEU A 106 21.00 8.07 -4.70
N ASN A 107 21.91 8.74 -5.42
CA ASN A 107 23.00 9.45 -4.79
C ASN A 107 22.44 10.72 -4.16
N LYS A 108 22.95 11.08 -2.98
CA LYS A 108 22.60 12.36 -2.35
C LYS A 108 22.98 13.48 -3.32
N THR A 109 22.00 14.27 -3.74
CA THR A 109 22.28 15.43 -4.59
C THR A 109 23.08 16.41 -3.74
N GLU A 110 24.29 16.77 -4.18
CA GLU A 110 24.94 17.95 -3.63
C GLU A 110 24.05 19.13 -4.03
N GLU A 111 23.36 19.73 -3.06
CA GLU A 111 22.68 20.99 -3.26
C GLU A 111 23.73 21.97 -3.77
N SER A 112 23.66 22.27 -5.07
CA SER A 112 24.45 23.32 -5.69
C SER A 112 23.95 24.64 -5.10
N VAL A 113 24.67 25.11 -4.10
CA VAL A 113 24.54 26.46 -3.49
C VAL A 113 24.74 27.52 -4.56
#